data_AF-A0A5P9XMT5-F1
#
_entry.id   AF-A0A5P9XMT5-F1
#
_cell.length_a   1.000
_cell.length_b   1.000
_cell.length_c   1.000
_cell.angle_alpha   90.00
_cell.angle_beta   90.00
_cell.angle_gamma   90.00
#
_symmetry.space_group_name_H-M   'P 1'
#
loop_
_entity.id
_entity.type
_entity.pdbx_description
1 polymer ?
#
loop_
_entity_poly.entity_id
_entity_poly.type
_entity_poly.pdbx_seq_one_letter_code
_entity_poly.pdbx_strand_id
1 'polypeptide(L)'
;MEIKLHNIAIRDLVEGYQDNQEAGVVGFGDRLNIRPPYQREFVYNDKQREAVIDTITRDFPLNTMYWAITPEGFEIIDGQQRTISICQYVDGVFSYKDRYFHNLQHNERDSILNYKLTVYQCQGADSEKLDWFRIINIAGEKLTDQELRNAVYAGSWTADAKRYFSKNQCAAWIVSEKYMNGAPNRQDYLETAISWINNGDIDGYMAKHQHDKNANPLWLYFQTVINWVKATFTKYRREMKGIAWGILYNKYKDDDLDPRTLEESVARLMADDDVTRKKGIYEFLLTRNEKYLSIREFTDGNKRTLYERQNGACAACLKIFEIGQMEADHVTPWSQGGKTELVNGQMLCRECNRRKSDR
;
A
#
# COMPACT_ATOMS: atom_id res chain seq x y z
N MET A 1 3.54 22.18 -24.57
CA MET A 1 2.59 21.08 -24.89
C MET A 1 1.44 21.59 -25.75
N GLU A 2 1.22 20.95 -26.90
CA GLU A 2 0.07 21.13 -27.79
C GLU A 2 -1.01 20.09 -27.47
N ILE A 3 -2.28 20.50 -27.45
CA ILE A 3 -3.41 19.61 -27.14
C ILE A 3 -4.48 19.80 -28.22
N LYS A 4 -4.88 18.71 -28.88
CA LYS A 4 -5.92 18.70 -29.94
C LYS A 4 -7.06 17.77 -29.58
N LEU A 5 -8.29 18.22 -29.81
CA LEU A 5 -9.49 17.42 -29.59
C LEU A 5 -9.80 16.56 -30.81
N HIS A 6 -10.03 15.27 -30.57
CA HIS A 6 -10.45 14.28 -31.55
C HIS A 6 -11.67 13.53 -31.04
N ASN A 7 -12.51 13.08 -31.99
CA ASN A 7 -13.61 12.19 -31.71
C ASN A 7 -13.31 10.84 -32.36
N ILE A 8 -13.14 9.80 -31.56
CA ILE A 8 -12.74 8.45 -32.02
C ILE A 8 -13.90 7.50 -31.79
N ALA A 9 -14.33 6.79 -32.84
CA ALA A 9 -15.41 5.83 -32.70
C ALA A 9 -14.92 4.57 -31.96
N ILE A 10 -15.80 3.94 -31.18
CA ILE A 10 -15.44 2.70 -30.48
C ILE A 10 -14.98 1.61 -31.44
N ARG A 11 -15.58 1.51 -32.64
CA ARG A 11 -15.12 0.56 -33.68
C ARG A 11 -13.64 0.70 -34.04
N ASP A 12 -13.14 1.94 -34.10
CA ASP A 12 -11.75 2.20 -34.45
C ASP A 12 -10.87 1.89 -33.23
N LEU A 13 -11.32 2.26 -32.03
CA LEU A 13 -10.58 1.99 -30.79
C LEU A 13 -10.31 0.50 -30.58
N VAL A 14 -11.31 -0.35 -30.78
CA VAL A 14 -11.23 -1.79 -30.52
C VAL A 14 -10.61 -2.59 -31.66
N GLU A 15 -10.36 -1.95 -32.81
CA GLU A 15 -9.68 -2.58 -33.94
C GLU A 15 -8.30 -3.08 -33.51
N GLY A 16 -8.00 -4.35 -33.78
CA GLY A 16 -6.73 -4.97 -33.40
C GLY A 16 -6.48 -5.05 -31.90
N TYR A 17 -7.51 -5.00 -31.05
CA TYR A 17 -7.36 -5.10 -29.61
C TYR A 17 -6.64 -6.41 -29.21
N GLN A 18 -5.60 -6.28 -28.38
CA GLN A 18 -4.87 -7.40 -27.80
C GLN A 18 -4.55 -7.10 -26.33
N ASP A 19 -4.92 -8.02 -25.44
CA ASP A 19 -4.51 -8.02 -24.03
C ASP A 19 -3.37 -9.03 -23.83
N ASN A 20 -2.13 -8.53 -23.94
CA ASN A 20 -0.92 -9.36 -23.80
C ASN A 20 -0.46 -9.48 -22.34
N GLN A 21 -1.35 -9.27 -21.37
CA GLN A 21 -1.05 -9.32 -19.95
C GLN A 21 0.18 -8.45 -19.61
N GLU A 22 1.31 -9.04 -19.18
CA GLU A 22 2.52 -8.31 -18.76
C GLU A 22 3.13 -7.44 -19.85
N ALA A 23 2.98 -7.84 -21.10
CA ALA A 23 3.55 -7.11 -22.22
C ALA A 23 2.73 -5.86 -22.58
N GLY A 24 1.61 -5.61 -21.90
CA GLY A 24 0.75 -4.45 -22.09
C GLY A 24 -0.51 -4.77 -22.87
N VAL A 25 -1.27 -3.71 -23.17
CA VAL A 25 -2.54 -3.80 -23.89
C VAL A 25 -2.51 -2.80 -25.04
N VAL A 26 -2.88 -3.25 -26.24
CA VAL A 26 -2.89 -2.42 -27.46
C VAL A 26 -4.26 -2.42 -28.13
N GLY A 27 -4.52 -1.40 -28.94
CA GLY A 27 -5.71 -1.28 -29.80
C GLY A 27 -5.51 -0.20 -30.86
N PHE A 28 -6.60 0.25 -31.48
CA PHE A 28 -6.57 1.25 -32.56
C PHE A 28 -5.68 0.84 -33.76
N GLY A 29 -5.73 -0.45 -34.11
CA GLY A 29 -4.90 -1.07 -35.14
C GLY A 29 -3.42 -1.06 -34.75
N ASP A 30 -3.11 -1.53 -33.54
CA ASP A 30 -1.77 -1.55 -32.91
C ASP A 30 -1.11 -0.18 -32.72
N ARG A 31 -1.81 0.92 -33.01
CA ARG A 31 -1.28 2.29 -32.89
C ARG A 31 -1.50 2.90 -31.52
N LEU A 32 -2.37 2.35 -30.67
CA LEU A 32 -2.61 2.84 -29.32
C LEU A 32 -2.09 1.84 -28.29
N ASN A 33 -1.08 2.24 -27.54
CA ASN A 33 -0.70 1.57 -26.30
C ASN A 33 -1.69 1.96 -25.19
N ILE A 34 -2.72 1.12 -25.03
CA ILE A 34 -3.80 1.31 -24.05
C ILE A 34 -3.25 1.19 -22.63
N ARG A 35 -2.31 0.27 -22.41
CA ARG A 35 -1.66 0.05 -21.12
C ARG A 35 -0.19 -0.31 -21.32
N PRO A 36 0.71 0.67 -21.21
CA PRO A 36 2.14 0.40 -21.18
C PRO A 36 2.54 -0.53 -20.03
N PRO A 37 3.60 -1.35 -20.18
CA PRO A 37 4.03 -2.30 -19.14
C PRO A 37 4.31 -1.67 -17.77
N TYR A 38 4.67 -0.39 -17.71
CA TYR A 38 4.94 0.32 -16.47
C TYR A 38 3.67 0.88 -15.79
N GLN A 39 2.54 1.04 -16.51
CA GLN A 39 1.26 1.49 -15.91
C GLN A 39 0.53 0.38 -15.14
N ARG A 40 -0.28 0.76 -14.14
CA ARG A 40 -0.99 -0.20 -13.28
C ARG A 40 -1.87 -1.17 -14.06
N GLU A 41 -2.13 -2.32 -13.46
CA GLU A 41 -3.08 -3.30 -14.00
C GLU A 41 -4.51 -2.73 -14.03
N PHE A 42 -5.45 -3.47 -14.63
CA PHE A 42 -6.87 -3.13 -14.54
C PHE A 42 -7.37 -3.27 -13.09
N VAL A 43 -8.03 -2.24 -12.55
CA VAL A 43 -8.47 -2.17 -11.15
C VAL A 43 -9.97 -1.93 -10.97
N TYR A 44 -10.72 -1.64 -12.04
CA TYR A 44 -12.16 -1.49 -11.95
C TYR A 44 -12.84 -2.81 -11.56
N ASN A 45 -13.77 -2.73 -10.61
CA ASN A 45 -14.68 -3.83 -10.29
C ASN A 45 -15.83 -3.91 -11.31
N ASP A 46 -16.65 -4.97 -11.20
CA ASP A 46 -17.78 -5.23 -12.11
C ASP A 46 -18.73 -4.03 -12.24
N LYS A 47 -19.10 -3.40 -11.13
CA LYS A 47 -19.99 -2.23 -11.15
C LYS A 47 -19.36 -1.04 -11.88
N GLN A 48 -18.06 -0.82 -11.73
CA GLN A 48 -17.35 0.28 -12.39
C GLN A 48 -17.28 0.06 -13.91
N ARG A 49 -16.92 -1.14 -14.37
CA ARG A 49 -16.88 -1.45 -15.82
C ARG A 49 -18.27 -1.48 -16.45
N GLU A 50 -19.28 -1.98 -15.75
CA GLU A 50 -20.68 -1.93 -16.19
C GLU A 50 -21.19 -0.48 -16.30
N ALA A 51 -20.79 0.42 -15.41
CA ALA A 51 -21.17 1.83 -15.50
C ALA A 51 -20.62 2.52 -16.75
N VAL A 52 -19.43 2.11 -17.23
CA VAL A 52 -18.88 2.59 -18.51
C VAL A 52 -19.78 2.17 -19.67
N ILE A 53 -20.19 0.89 -19.70
CA ILE A 53 -21.07 0.37 -20.75
C ILE A 53 -22.48 0.97 -20.64
N ASP A 54 -23.00 1.17 -19.44
CA ASP A 54 -24.27 1.85 -19.18
C ASP A 54 -24.26 3.29 -19.73
N THR A 55 -23.15 4.03 -19.55
CA THR A 55 -22.98 5.39 -20.07
C THR A 55 -23.04 5.39 -21.60
N ILE A 56 -22.31 4.48 -22.25
CA ILE A 56 -22.24 4.37 -23.72
C ILE A 56 -23.60 3.96 -24.30
N THR A 57 -24.26 2.96 -23.71
CA THR A 57 -25.56 2.46 -24.19
C THR A 57 -26.69 3.48 -24.05
N ARG A 58 -26.54 4.48 -23.17
CA ARG A 58 -27.49 5.60 -23.01
C ARG A 58 -27.10 6.85 -23.79
N ASP A 59 -26.02 6.79 -24.58
CA ASP A 59 -25.44 7.94 -25.29
C ASP A 59 -25.13 9.13 -24.35
N PHE A 60 -24.78 8.83 -23.09
CA PHE A 60 -24.35 9.83 -22.13
C PHE A 60 -22.88 10.19 -22.35
N PRO A 61 -22.46 11.42 -22.01
CA PRO A 61 -21.07 11.83 -22.18
C PRO A 61 -20.17 11.05 -21.21
N LEU A 62 -19.31 10.20 -21.78
CA LEU A 62 -18.24 9.56 -21.05
C LEU A 62 -17.13 10.60 -20.84
N ASN A 63 -16.51 10.61 -19.66
CA ASN A 63 -15.40 11.51 -19.37
C ASN A 63 -14.33 11.43 -20.47
N THR A 64 -13.69 12.57 -20.74
CA THR A 64 -12.65 12.71 -21.76
C THR A 64 -11.45 11.82 -21.49
N MET A 65 -10.82 11.31 -22.55
CA MET A 65 -9.57 10.55 -22.50
C MET A 65 -8.41 11.41 -23.00
N TYR A 66 -7.19 11.09 -22.57
CA TYR A 66 -5.98 11.81 -22.96
C TYR A 66 -4.94 10.84 -23.49
N TRP A 67 -4.44 11.08 -24.70
CA TRP A 67 -3.43 10.27 -25.36
C TRP A 67 -2.18 11.10 -25.63
N ALA A 68 -0.99 10.59 -25.32
CA ALA A 68 0.27 11.14 -25.75
C ALA A 68 0.56 10.71 -27.18
N ILE A 69 1.02 11.63 -28.03
CA ILE A 69 1.60 11.28 -29.33
C ILE A 69 3.04 10.80 -29.10
N THR A 70 3.35 9.64 -29.66
CA THR A 70 4.70 9.02 -29.66
C THR A 70 5.17 8.79 -31.10
N PRO A 71 6.47 8.55 -31.34
CA PRO A 71 6.96 8.20 -32.68
C PRO A 71 6.30 6.94 -33.26
N GLU A 72 5.89 6.01 -32.41
CA GLU A 72 5.28 4.71 -32.78
C GLU A 72 3.75 4.75 -32.87
N GLY A 73 3.11 5.86 -32.47
CA GLY A 73 1.65 6.02 -32.47
C GLY A 73 1.16 6.86 -31.29
N PHE A 74 0.39 6.23 -30.40
CA PHE A 74 -0.27 6.86 -29.27
C PHE A 74 -0.09 6.04 -28.00
N GLU A 75 -0.08 6.72 -26.86
CA GLU A 75 -0.05 6.11 -25.54
C GLU A 75 -1.11 6.73 -24.64
N ILE A 76 -1.86 5.93 -23.88
CA ILE A 76 -2.85 6.48 -22.94
C ILE A 76 -2.17 7.16 -21.76
N ILE A 77 -2.53 8.43 -21.53
CA ILE A 77 -2.19 9.22 -20.34
C ILE A 77 -3.31 9.09 -19.30
N ASP A 78 -4.57 9.23 -19.72
CA ASP A 78 -5.75 9.06 -18.87
C ASP A 78 -6.89 8.41 -19.66
N GLY A 79 -7.72 7.64 -18.95
CA GLY A 79 -8.81 6.86 -19.53
C GLY A 79 -8.56 5.37 -19.59
N GLN A 80 -7.39 4.88 -19.15
CA GLN A 80 -6.98 3.47 -19.23
C GLN A 80 -8.10 2.50 -18.82
N GLN A 81 -8.69 2.69 -17.64
CA GLN A 81 -9.71 1.78 -17.10
C GLN A 81 -11.02 1.81 -17.91
N ARG A 82 -11.41 2.98 -18.42
CA ARG A 82 -12.57 3.14 -19.30
C ARG A 82 -12.32 2.46 -20.64
N THR A 83 -11.16 2.70 -21.24
CA THR A 83 -10.76 2.10 -22.52
C THR A 83 -10.73 0.58 -22.43
N ILE A 84 -10.07 0.01 -21.41
CA ILE A 84 -10.03 -1.44 -21.20
C ILE A 84 -11.43 -2.01 -20.98
N SER A 85 -12.30 -1.34 -20.21
CA SER A 85 -13.69 -1.80 -20.00
C SER A 85 -14.46 -1.88 -21.32
N ILE A 86 -14.27 -0.91 -22.22
CA ILE A 86 -14.90 -0.90 -23.55
C ILE A 86 -14.38 -2.09 -24.38
N CYS A 87 -13.06 -2.23 -24.48
CA CYS A 87 -12.43 -3.29 -25.26
C CYS A 87 -12.85 -4.68 -24.74
N GLN A 88 -12.78 -4.91 -23.44
CA GLN A 88 -13.18 -6.17 -22.81
C GLN A 88 -14.65 -6.51 -23.02
N TYR A 89 -15.55 -5.53 -23.05
CA TYR A 89 -16.97 -5.79 -23.34
C TYR A 89 -17.17 -6.23 -24.78
N VAL A 90 -16.56 -5.51 -25.73
CA VAL A 90 -16.64 -5.83 -27.17
C VAL A 90 -16.01 -7.19 -27.47
N ASP A 91 -14.90 -7.52 -26.80
CA ASP A 91 -14.22 -8.81 -26.87
C ASP A 91 -14.97 -9.95 -26.16
N GLY A 92 -16.05 -9.64 -25.43
CA GLY A 92 -16.91 -10.63 -24.79
C GLY A 92 -16.39 -11.17 -23.45
N VAL A 93 -15.45 -10.48 -22.81
CA VAL A 93 -14.85 -10.86 -21.52
C VAL A 93 -15.85 -10.76 -20.36
N PHE A 94 -16.86 -9.88 -20.47
CA PHE A 94 -17.93 -9.77 -19.46
C PHE A 94 -19.27 -9.38 -20.09
N SER A 95 -20.35 -9.60 -19.34
CA SER A 95 -21.71 -9.24 -19.71
C SER A 95 -22.17 -7.95 -19.01
N TYR A 96 -23.04 -7.19 -19.66
CA TYR A 96 -23.74 -6.06 -19.07
C TYR A 96 -25.25 -6.32 -19.14
N LYS A 97 -25.96 -6.25 -18.01
CA LYS A 97 -27.37 -6.66 -17.88
C LYS A 97 -27.61 -8.08 -18.45
N ASP A 98 -26.75 -9.01 -18.05
CA ASP A 98 -26.78 -10.43 -18.44
C ASP A 98 -26.68 -10.69 -19.96
N ARG A 99 -26.22 -9.70 -20.75
CA ARG A 99 -25.99 -9.83 -22.18
C ARG A 99 -24.53 -9.52 -22.51
N TYR A 100 -23.88 -10.42 -23.24
CA TYR A 100 -22.57 -10.14 -23.85
C TYR A 100 -22.76 -9.32 -25.13
N PHE A 101 -21.68 -8.68 -25.60
CA PHE A 101 -21.71 -7.92 -26.85
C PHE A 101 -22.20 -8.76 -28.05
N HIS A 102 -21.82 -10.03 -28.12
CA HIS A 102 -22.26 -10.94 -29.18
C HIS A 102 -23.74 -11.37 -29.07
N ASN A 103 -24.41 -11.16 -27.93
CA ASN A 103 -25.85 -11.41 -27.78
C ASN A 103 -26.73 -10.21 -28.19
N LEU A 104 -26.13 -9.04 -28.41
CA LEU A 104 -26.85 -7.83 -28.76
C LEU A 104 -27.38 -7.88 -30.20
N GLN A 105 -28.50 -7.22 -30.43
CA GLN A 105 -29.04 -7.02 -31.79
C GLN A 105 -28.09 -6.14 -32.62
N HIS A 106 -28.22 -6.18 -33.95
CA HIS A 106 -27.34 -5.43 -34.85
C HIS A 106 -27.35 -3.92 -34.57
N ASN A 107 -28.52 -3.33 -34.38
CA ASN A 107 -28.68 -1.92 -34.03
C ASN A 107 -28.06 -1.56 -32.67
N GLU A 108 -28.18 -2.44 -31.66
CA GLU A 108 -27.56 -2.24 -30.35
C GLU A 108 -26.02 -2.25 -30.46
N ARG A 109 -25.46 -3.20 -31.23
CA ARG A 109 -24.01 -3.27 -31.50
C ARG A 109 -23.52 -2.03 -32.24
N ASP A 110 -24.23 -1.62 -33.29
CA ASP A 110 -23.88 -0.42 -34.05
C ASP A 110 -23.91 0.84 -33.18
N SER A 111 -24.91 0.97 -32.29
CA SER A 111 -24.99 2.11 -31.36
C SER A 111 -23.74 2.22 -30.49
N ILE A 112 -23.25 1.09 -29.98
CA ILE A 112 -22.02 1.06 -29.16
C ILE A 112 -20.80 1.35 -30.03
N LEU A 113 -20.65 0.66 -31.16
CA LEU A 113 -19.48 0.80 -32.04
C LEU A 113 -19.35 2.19 -32.66
N ASN A 114 -20.47 2.90 -32.85
CA ASN A 114 -20.50 4.24 -33.43
C ASN A 114 -20.41 5.36 -32.38
N TYR A 115 -20.48 5.03 -31.09
CA TYR A 115 -20.29 6.01 -30.02
C TYR A 115 -18.90 6.67 -30.16
N LYS A 116 -18.88 8.00 -30.06
CA LYS A 116 -17.67 8.81 -30.27
C LYS A 116 -17.05 9.21 -28.94
N LEU A 117 -15.89 8.64 -28.65
CA LEU A 117 -15.07 9.01 -27.50
C LEU A 117 -14.44 10.38 -27.74
N THR A 118 -14.56 11.26 -26.75
CA THR A 118 -13.83 12.52 -26.70
C THR A 118 -12.40 12.24 -26.25
N VAL A 119 -11.43 12.48 -27.13
CA VAL A 119 -10.00 12.20 -26.89
C VAL A 119 -9.17 13.45 -27.16
N TYR A 120 -8.42 13.90 -26.16
CA TYR A 120 -7.37 14.90 -26.35
C TYR A 120 -6.05 14.21 -26.69
N GLN A 121 -5.51 14.51 -27.86
CA GLN A 121 -4.17 14.08 -28.25
C GLN A 121 -3.17 15.18 -27.87
N CYS A 122 -2.15 14.81 -27.10
CA CYS A 122 -1.17 15.69 -26.50
C CYS A 122 0.21 15.46 -27.13
N GLN A 123 0.84 16.54 -27.59
CA GLN A 123 2.20 16.53 -28.12
C GLN A 123 3.08 17.48 -27.31
N GLY A 124 4.26 17.03 -26.88
CA GLY A 124 5.16 17.81 -26.04
C GLY A 124 6.37 17.00 -25.60
N ALA A 125 7.25 17.64 -24.86
CA ALA A 125 8.39 16.96 -24.23
C ALA A 125 7.91 15.99 -23.14
N ASP A 126 8.71 14.97 -22.82
CA ASP A 126 8.32 13.95 -21.83
C ASP A 126 8.08 14.55 -20.43
N SER A 127 8.82 15.61 -20.07
CA SER A 127 8.58 16.37 -18.84
C SER A 127 7.20 17.02 -18.81
N GLU A 128 6.77 17.63 -19.92
CA GLU A 128 5.45 18.26 -20.02
C GLU A 128 4.33 17.22 -19.97
N LYS A 129 4.52 16.06 -20.62
CA LYS A 129 3.58 14.93 -20.57
C LYS A 129 3.43 14.40 -19.15
N LEU A 130 4.54 14.29 -18.40
CA LEU A 130 4.55 13.85 -17.01
C LEU A 130 3.84 14.83 -16.06
N ASP A 131 4.09 16.13 -16.21
CA ASP A 131 3.39 17.14 -15.41
C ASP A 131 1.90 17.17 -15.73
N TRP A 132 1.54 17.02 -17.00
CA TRP A 132 0.14 16.91 -17.42
C TRP A 132 -0.53 15.64 -16.87
N PHE A 133 0.16 14.50 -16.89
CA PHE A 133 -0.29 13.25 -16.28
C PHE A 133 -0.60 13.45 -14.78
N ARG A 134 0.26 14.17 -14.04
CA ARG A 134 0.01 14.49 -12.63
C ARG A 134 -1.24 15.37 -12.44
N ILE A 135 -1.45 16.36 -13.32
CA ILE A 135 -2.59 17.29 -13.25
C ILE A 135 -3.91 16.57 -13.50
N ILE A 136 -4.01 15.75 -14.55
CA ILE A 136 -5.28 15.06 -14.90
C ILE A 136 -5.68 14.06 -13.81
N ASN A 137 -4.71 13.36 -13.23
CA ASN A 137 -4.95 12.36 -12.18
C ASN A 137 -5.40 12.96 -10.82
N ILE A 138 -5.63 14.27 -10.75
CA ILE A 138 -6.26 14.94 -9.59
C ILE A 138 -7.76 14.62 -9.51
N ALA A 139 -8.44 14.41 -10.64
CA ALA A 139 -9.88 14.15 -10.69
C ALA A 139 -10.16 12.70 -11.13
N GLY A 140 -10.55 11.84 -10.19
CA GLY A 140 -10.87 10.43 -10.44
C GLY A 140 -10.34 9.51 -9.35
N GLU A 141 -10.21 8.21 -9.63
CA GLU A 141 -9.57 7.27 -8.71
C GLU A 141 -8.05 7.50 -8.73
N LYS A 142 -7.60 8.35 -7.80
CA LYS A 142 -6.23 8.85 -7.67
C LYS A 142 -5.21 7.72 -7.75
N LEU A 143 -4.20 7.91 -8.60
CA LEU A 143 -3.04 7.04 -8.65
C LEU A 143 -2.31 7.07 -7.30
N THR A 144 -1.78 5.93 -6.87
CA THR A 144 -0.88 5.88 -5.70
C THR A 144 0.43 6.59 -6.03
N ASP A 145 1.16 7.04 -5.01
CA ASP A 145 2.43 7.71 -5.22
C ASP A 145 3.41 6.80 -5.99
N GLN A 146 3.42 5.50 -5.69
CA GLN A 146 4.21 4.52 -6.44
C GLN A 146 3.75 4.34 -7.90
N GLU A 147 2.46 4.44 -8.20
CA GLU A 147 1.97 4.43 -9.59
C GLU A 147 2.49 5.63 -10.38
N LEU A 148 2.57 6.81 -9.75
CA LEU A 148 3.18 8.01 -10.34
C LEU A 148 4.69 7.83 -10.54
N ARG A 149 5.40 7.27 -9.56
CA ARG A 149 6.85 6.99 -9.67
C ARG A 149 7.17 6.02 -10.80
N ASN A 150 6.35 5.00 -11.00
CA ASN A 150 6.54 4.04 -12.10
C ASN A 150 6.46 4.72 -13.48
N ALA A 151 5.66 5.77 -13.63
CA ALA A 151 5.60 6.55 -14.87
C ALA A 151 6.82 7.46 -15.03
N VAL A 152 7.28 8.10 -13.95
CA VAL A 152 8.48 8.96 -13.96
C VAL A 152 9.74 8.15 -14.29
N TYR A 153 9.89 6.98 -13.65
CA TYR A 153 11.07 6.11 -13.78
C TYR A 153 10.76 4.89 -14.66
N ALA A 154 9.96 5.08 -15.71
CA ALA A 154 9.66 4.02 -16.66
C ALA A 154 10.96 3.52 -17.33
N GLY A 155 11.13 2.20 -17.39
CA GLY A 155 12.34 1.56 -17.91
C GLY A 155 12.32 0.04 -17.73
N SER A 156 13.38 -0.63 -18.19
CA SER A 156 13.52 -2.09 -18.10
C SER A 156 13.44 -2.59 -16.67
N TRP A 157 13.99 -1.84 -15.72
CA TRP A 157 13.97 -2.21 -14.31
C TRP A 157 12.55 -2.16 -13.73
N THR A 158 11.81 -1.07 -13.98
CA THR A 158 10.44 -0.91 -13.47
C THR A 158 9.50 -1.96 -14.05
N ALA A 159 9.65 -2.30 -15.33
CA ALA A 159 8.88 -3.37 -15.97
C ALA A 159 9.14 -4.73 -15.30
N ASP A 160 10.42 -5.08 -15.06
CA ASP A 160 10.76 -6.35 -14.41
C ASP A 160 10.38 -6.38 -12.91
N ALA A 161 10.54 -5.27 -12.19
CA ALA A 161 10.12 -5.16 -10.78
C ALA A 161 8.62 -5.45 -10.64
N LYS A 162 7.79 -4.89 -11.51
CA LYS A 162 6.34 -5.08 -11.45
C LYS A 162 5.90 -6.53 -11.63
N ARG A 163 6.64 -7.34 -12.41
CA ARG A 163 6.39 -8.78 -12.54
C ARG A 163 6.41 -9.50 -11.19
N TYR A 164 7.30 -9.10 -10.29
CA TYR A 164 7.42 -9.69 -8.95
C TYR A 164 6.40 -9.12 -7.94
N PHE A 165 6.11 -7.82 -8.02
CA PHE A 165 5.47 -7.09 -6.92
C PHE A 165 4.06 -6.56 -7.19
N SER A 166 3.63 -6.47 -8.45
CA SER A 166 2.57 -5.52 -8.82
C SER A 166 1.30 -6.14 -9.39
N LYS A 167 1.23 -7.47 -9.48
CA LYS A 167 0.04 -8.20 -9.93
C LYS A 167 -0.72 -8.83 -8.78
N ASN A 168 -2.01 -9.04 -8.96
CA ASN A 168 -2.78 -9.89 -8.08
C ASN A 168 -2.10 -11.27 -7.99
N GLN A 169 -1.91 -11.76 -6.77
CA GLN A 169 -1.21 -13.03 -6.52
C GLN A 169 0.19 -13.11 -7.13
N CYS A 170 0.90 -11.99 -7.25
CA CYS A 170 2.30 -11.97 -7.68
C CYS A 170 3.20 -12.77 -6.73
N ALA A 171 4.44 -13.05 -7.17
CA ALA A 171 5.41 -13.81 -6.39
C ALA A 171 5.63 -13.21 -4.98
N ALA A 172 5.73 -11.87 -4.88
CA ALA A 172 5.89 -11.19 -3.61
C ALA A 172 4.68 -11.40 -2.68
N TRP A 173 3.46 -11.32 -3.22
CA TRP A 173 2.24 -11.57 -2.47
C TRP A 173 2.16 -12.99 -1.94
N ILE A 174 2.42 -13.99 -2.79
CA ILE A 174 2.37 -15.41 -2.41
C ILE A 174 3.28 -15.70 -1.21
N VAL A 175 4.48 -15.12 -1.19
CA VAL A 175 5.45 -15.42 -0.13
C VAL A 175 5.21 -14.62 1.15
N SER A 176 4.53 -13.47 1.08
CA SER A 176 4.45 -12.49 2.18
C SER A 176 3.06 -12.01 2.59
N GLU A 177 1.96 -12.48 1.99
CA GLU A 177 0.58 -12.04 2.30
C GLU A 177 0.17 -12.09 3.79
N LYS A 178 0.81 -12.98 4.55
CA LYS A 178 0.63 -13.14 5.99
C LYS A 178 1.36 -12.09 6.83
N TYR A 179 2.40 -11.47 6.27
CA TYR A 179 3.32 -10.56 6.95
C TYR A 179 3.18 -9.11 6.49
N MET A 180 2.60 -8.87 5.31
CA MET A 180 2.46 -7.53 4.74
C MET A 180 1.00 -7.13 4.56
N ASN A 181 0.76 -5.83 4.66
CA ASN A 181 -0.51 -5.20 4.27
C ASN A 181 -0.37 -4.63 2.86
N GLY A 182 -1.50 -4.21 2.29
CA GLY A 182 -1.56 -3.56 0.99
C GLY A 182 -1.99 -4.50 -0.13
N ALA A 183 -2.24 -3.89 -1.29
CA ALA A 183 -2.69 -4.53 -2.50
C ALA A 183 -1.57 -4.46 -3.56
N PRO A 184 -1.07 -5.61 -4.06
CA PRO A 184 -0.04 -5.64 -5.10
C PRO A 184 -0.41 -4.83 -6.35
N ASN A 185 -1.66 -4.95 -6.83
CA ASN A 185 -2.15 -4.21 -8.00
C ASN A 185 -2.19 -2.69 -7.79
N ARG A 186 -2.18 -2.21 -6.54
CA ARG A 186 -2.04 -0.79 -6.17
C ARG A 186 -0.60 -0.35 -5.91
N GLN A 187 0.36 -1.23 -6.19
CA GLN A 187 1.81 -1.04 -6.04
C GLN A 187 2.33 -0.99 -4.59
N ASP A 188 1.50 -1.28 -3.58
CA ASP A 188 1.89 -1.20 -2.16
C ASP A 188 3.09 -2.10 -1.82
N TYR A 189 3.18 -3.27 -2.45
CA TYR A 189 4.26 -4.23 -2.23
C TYR A 189 5.58 -3.74 -2.82
N LEU A 190 5.54 -3.19 -4.03
CA LEU A 190 6.70 -2.62 -4.70
C LEU A 190 7.22 -1.41 -3.90
N GLU A 191 6.31 -0.52 -3.52
CA GLU A 191 6.63 0.65 -2.70
C GLU A 191 7.29 0.26 -1.37
N THR A 192 6.71 -0.71 -0.66
CA THR A 192 7.24 -1.17 0.62
C THR A 192 8.61 -1.83 0.45
N ALA A 193 8.80 -2.66 -0.58
CA ALA A 193 10.08 -3.33 -0.83
C ALA A 193 11.20 -2.31 -1.15
N ILE A 194 10.91 -1.29 -1.97
CA ILE A 194 11.87 -0.23 -2.29
C ILE A 194 12.18 0.61 -1.04
N SER A 195 11.14 0.99 -0.29
CA SER A 195 11.28 1.72 0.97
C SER A 195 12.19 0.97 1.94
N TRP A 196 12.02 -0.35 2.07
CA TRP A 196 12.86 -1.18 2.91
C TRP A 196 14.31 -1.25 2.45
N ILE A 197 14.58 -1.48 1.17
CA ILE A 197 15.96 -1.63 0.69
C ILE A 197 16.73 -0.31 0.68
N ASN A 198 16.04 0.82 0.53
CA ASN A 198 16.66 2.15 0.40
C ASN A 198 16.29 3.14 1.51
N ASN A 199 16.00 2.65 2.71
CA ASN A 199 15.76 3.49 3.91
C ASN A 199 14.69 4.59 3.72
N GLY A 200 13.63 4.28 2.96
CA GLY A 200 12.53 5.19 2.67
C GLY A 200 12.73 6.09 1.45
N ASP A 201 13.94 6.17 0.87
CA ASP A 201 14.19 6.95 -0.35
C ASP A 201 13.79 6.15 -1.60
N ILE A 202 12.50 6.19 -1.94
CA ILE A 202 11.96 5.42 -3.07
C ILE A 202 12.40 6.02 -4.40
N ASP A 203 12.30 7.35 -4.53
CA ASP A 203 12.60 8.07 -5.78
C ASP A 203 14.08 7.93 -6.14
N GLY A 204 14.99 8.07 -5.18
CA GLY A 204 16.42 7.90 -5.41
C GLY A 204 16.80 6.48 -5.84
N TYR A 205 16.14 5.45 -5.28
CA TYR A 205 16.36 4.07 -5.70
C TYR A 205 15.92 3.85 -7.15
N MET A 206 14.69 4.26 -7.49
CA MET A 206 14.16 4.07 -8.84
C MET A 206 14.95 4.86 -9.89
N ALA A 207 15.35 6.11 -9.57
CA ALA A 207 16.18 6.92 -10.46
C ALA A 207 17.53 6.26 -10.76
N LYS A 208 18.18 5.69 -9.74
CA LYS A 208 19.47 5.02 -9.89
C LYS A 208 19.38 3.74 -10.73
N HIS A 209 18.27 3.01 -10.61
CA HIS A 209 18.11 1.68 -11.19
C HIS A 209 17.27 1.65 -12.47
N GLN A 210 16.72 2.78 -12.95
CA GLN A 210 15.78 2.87 -14.07
C GLN A 210 16.20 2.06 -15.31
N HIS A 211 17.48 2.06 -15.64
CA HIS A 211 18.04 1.41 -16.84
C HIS A 211 18.66 0.02 -16.58
N ASP A 212 18.57 -0.49 -15.35
CA ASP A 212 19.01 -1.85 -15.05
C ASP A 212 18.14 -2.85 -15.82
N LYS A 213 18.75 -3.96 -16.24
CA LYS A 213 18.07 -4.97 -17.08
C LYS A 213 17.01 -5.77 -16.32
N ASN A 214 17.10 -5.83 -14.99
CA ASN A 214 16.20 -6.61 -14.14
C ASN A 214 16.20 -6.07 -12.70
N ALA A 215 15.19 -6.46 -11.93
CA ALA A 215 14.99 -6.11 -10.52
C ALA A 215 15.40 -7.24 -9.56
N ASN A 216 16.28 -8.17 -10.01
CA ASN A 216 16.72 -9.29 -9.18
C ASN A 216 17.31 -8.88 -7.83
N PRO A 217 18.12 -7.80 -7.71
CA PRO A 217 18.62 -7.37 -6.41
C PRO A 217 17.50 -7.01 -5.42
N LEU A 218 16.47 -6.29 -5.88
CA LEU A 218 15.30 -5.95 -5.07
C LEU A 218 14.52 -7.21 -4.67
N TRP A 219 14.31 -8.11 -5.64
CA TRP A 219 13.59 -9.36 -5.41
C TRP A 219 14.29 -10.28 -4.40
N LEU A 220 15.60 -10.50 -4.56
CA LEU A 220 16.40 -11.33 -3.65
C LEU A 220 16.47 -10.74 -2.24
N TYR A 221 16.60 -9.42 -2.15
CA TYR A 221 16.52 -8.70 -0.87
C TYR A 221 15.18 -8.99 -0.18
N PHE A 222 14.07 -8.79 -0.89
CA PHE A 222 12.73 -9.00 -0.36
C PHE A 222 12.51 -10.43 0.11
N GLN A 223 12.92 -11.42 -0.69
CA GLN A 223 12.86 -12.83 -0.29
C GLN A 223 13.67 -13.09 0.98
N THR A 224 14.85 -12.51 1.10
CA THR A 224 15.71 -12.67 2.28
C THR A 224 15.05 -12.09 3.53
N VAL A 225 14.43 -10.91 3.45
CA VAL A 225 13.66 -10.32 4.55
C VAL A 225 12.58 -11.30 5.02
N ILE A 226 11.75 -11.79 4.10
CA ILE A 226 10.62 -12.67 4.45
C ILE A 226 11.09 -14.03 4.98
N ASN A 227 12.16 -14.59 4.41
CA ASN A 227 12.74 -15.84 4.89
C ASN A 227 13.36 -15.68 6.28
N TRP A 228 14.02 -14.56 6.56
CA TRP A 228 14.51 -14.23 7.88
C TRP A 228 13.37 -14.14 8.89
N VAL A 229 12.25 -13.47 8.58
CA VAL A 229 11.07 -13.42 9.47
C VAL A 229 10.58 -14.83 9.80
N LYS A 230 10.49 -15.72 8.81
CA LYS A 230 10.04 -17.11 8.99
C LYS A 230 11.01 -17.96 9.81
N ALA A 231 12.31 -17.72 9.66
CA ALA A 231 13.35 -18.43 10.41
C ALA A 231 13.42 -17.95 11.87
N THR A 232 13.31 -16.64 12.09
CA THR A 232 13.39 -16.00 13.41
C THR A 232 12.12 -16.22 14.24
N PHE A 233 10.94 -16.10 13.63
CA PHE A 233 9.64 -16.27 14.27
C PHE A 233 8.87 -17.42 13.61
N THR A 234 9.23 -18.64 14.02
CA THR A 234 8.78 -19.89 13.37
C THR A 234 7.29 -20.16 13.47
N LYS A 235 6.61 -19.65 14.51
CA LYS A 235 5.16 -19.78 14.69
C LYS A 235 4.44 -18.51 14.26
N TYR A 236 3.74 -18.61 13.13
CA TYR A 236 2.91 -17.53 12.65
C TYR A 236 1.77 -17.18 13.61
N ARG A 237 1.54 -15.88 13.83
CA ARG A 237 0.35 -15.32 14.45
C ARG A 237 -0.12 -14.12 13.63
N ARG A 238 -1.43 -13.84 13.63
CA ARG A 238 -2.02 -12.74 12.84
C ARG A 238 -1.41 -11.37 13.16
N GLU A 239 -0.92 -11.19 14.38
CA GLU A 239 -0.27 -9.98 14.88
C GLU A 239 1.04 -9.65 14.13
N MET A 240 1.64 -10.62 13.44
CA MET A 240 2.83 -10.42 12.59
C MET A 240 2.51 -9.63 11.31
N LYS A 241 1.23 -9.46 10.96
CA LYS A 241 0.81 -8.83 9.72
C LYS A 241 0.99 -7.31 9.76
N GLY A 242 1.68 -6.78 8.75
CA GLY A 242 1.91 -5.36 8.53
C GLY A 242 2.94 -4.74 9.47
N ILE A 243 3.83 -5.55 10.07
CA ILE A 243 5.02 -5.04 10.76
C ILE A 243 6.03 -4.60 9.68
N ALA A 244 6.81 -3.56 9.95
CA ALA A 244 7.84 -3.06 9.03
C ALA A 244 9.08 -3.98 9.02
N TRP A 245 8.88 -5.22 8.56
CA TRP A 245 9.85 -6.31 8.65
C TRP A 245 11.18 -6.00 7.97
N GLY A 246 11.19 -5.31 6.83
CA GLY A 246 12.46 -4.95 6.17
C GLY A 246 13.32 -3.99 7.01
N ILE A 247 12.70 -3.05 7.74
CA ILE A 247 13.43 -2.14 8.65
C ILE A 247 14.06 -2.95 9.79
N LEU A 248 13.30 -3.88 10.38
CA LEU A 248 13.79 -4.76 11.45
C LEU A 248 14.91 -5.67 10.95
N TYR A 249 14.73 -6.31 9.80
CA TYR A 249 15.73 -7.14 9.15
C TYR A 249 17.04 -6.35 8.92
N ASN A 250 16.95 -5.16 8.32
CA ASN A 250 18.14 -4.37 8.02
C ASN A 250 18.99 -4.06 9.26
N LYS A 251 18.34 -3.93 10.42
CA LYS A 251 19.00 -3.57 11.68
C LYS A 251 19.44 -4.77 12.52
N TYR A 252 18.69 -5.87 12.49
CA TYR A 252 18.80 -6.96 13.46
C TYR A 252 19.11 -8.35 12.84
N LYS A 253 19.31 -8.44 11.52
CA LYS A 253 19.59 -9.72 10.85
C LYS A 253 20.85 -10.43 11.33
N ASP A 254 21.82 -9.67 11.86
CA ASP A 254 23.13 -10.16 12.30
C ASP A 254 23.19 -10.40 13.83
N ASP A 255 22.07 -10.18 14.54
CA ASP A 255 21.97 -10.43 15.97
C ASP A 255 21.85 -11.94 16.28
N ASP A 256 22.26 -12.34 17.49
CA ASP A 256 22.04 -13.69 17.99
C ASP A 256 20.57 -13.88 18.41
N LEU A 257 19.75 -14.30 17.44
CA LEU A 257 18.30 -14.46 17.57
C LEU A 257 17.94 -15.95 17.61
N ASP A 258 17.97 -16.56 18.79
CA ASP A 258 17.52 -17.94 18.98
C ASP A 258 15.97 -18.04 18.84
N PRO A 259 15.44 -18.76 17.83
CA PRO A 259 14.01 -18.82 17.58
C PRO A 259 13.20 -19.45 18.72
N ARG A 260 13.81 -20.36 19.50
CA ARG A 260 13.14 -21.02 20.64
C ARG A 260 12.91 -20.02 21.77
N THR A 261 13.96 -19.31 22.18
CA THR A 261 13.90 -18.28 23.23
C THR A 261 12.95 -17.15 22.83
N LEU A 262 12.96 -16.76 21.56
CA LEU A 262 12.01 -15.77 21.03
C LEU A 262 10.57 -16.25 21.13
N GLU A 263 10.27 -17.49 20.72
CA GLU A 263 8.91 -18.02 20.78
C GLU A 263 8.38 -18.13 22.22
N GLU A 264 9.22 -18.56 23.17
CA GLU A 264 8.86 -18.56 24.61
C GLU A 264 8.53 -17.14 25.10
N SER A 265 9.31 -16.15 24.67
CA SER A 265 9.08 -14.74 24.99
C SER A 265 7.81 -14.19 24.34
N VAL A 266 7.54 -14.52 23.07
CA VAL A 266 6.31 -14.15 22.37
C VAL A 266 5.11 -14.74 23.09
N ALA A 267 5.14 -16.03 23.43
CA ALA A 267 4.03 -16.70 24.12
C ALA A 267 3.72 -16.03 25.47
N ARG A 268 4.76 -15.73 26.26
CA ARG A 268 4.62 -15.01 27.54
C ARG A 268 3.98 -13.63 27.38
N LEU A 269 4.46 -12.82 26.44
CA LEU A 269 3.95 -11.46 26.21
C LEU A 269 2.55 -11.47 25.58
N MET A 270 2.23 -12.48 24.77
CA MET A 270 0.89 -12.67 24.22
C MET A 270 -0.13 -12.96 25.33
N ALA A 271 0.26 -13.71 26.36
CA ALA A 271 -0.58 -14.01 27.52
C ALA A 271 -0.66 -12.87 28.56
N ASP A 272 0.20 -11.84 28.43
CA ASP A 272 0.22 -10.74 29.40
C ASP A 272 -0.83 -9.68 29.10
N ASP A 273 -1.89 -9.60 29.91
CA ASP A 273 -2.97 -8.62 29.75
C ASP A 273 -2.52 -7.15 29.88
N ASP A 274 -1.35 -6.89 30.49
CA ASP A 274 -0.78 -5.55 30.53
C ASP A 274 -0.20 -5.14 29.16
N VAL A 275 0.13 -6.09 28.27
CA VAL A 275 0.56 -5.77 26.90
C VAL A 275 -0.67 -5.56 26.03
N THR A 276 -1.04 -4.29 25.81
CA THR A 276 -2.25 -3.95 25.04
C THR A 276 -2.02 -3.98 23.53
N ARG A 277 -0.79 -3.69 23.06
CA ARG A 277 -0.43 -3.75 21.63
C ARG A 277 0.33 -5.04 21.31
N LYS A 278 -0.40 -6.14 21.13
CA LYS A 278 0.16 -7.47 20.82
C LYS A 278 1.04 -7.52 19.56
N LYS A 279 0.71 -6.71 18.54
CA LYS A 279 1.56 -6.56 17.34
C LYS A 279 2.96 -6.07 17.69
N GLY A 280 3.08 -5.14 18.64
CA GLY A 280 4.35 -4.54 19.05
C GLY A 280 5.31 -5.48 19.79
N ILE A 281 4.89 -6.71 20.08
CA ILE A 281 5.73 -7.72 20.72
C ILE A 281 6.95 -8.03 19.86
N TYR A 282 6.78 -8.16 18.54
CA TYR A 282 7.89 -8.51 17.66
C TYR A 282 8.90 -7.36 17.55
N GLU A 283 8.42 -6.11 17.43
CA GLU A 283 9.30 -4.94 17.49
C GLU A 283 10.01 -4.84 18.85
N PHE A 284 9.31 -5.08 19.96
CA PHE A 284 9.91 -5.05 21.29
C PHE A 284 11.02 -6.10 21.47
N LEU A 285 10.79 -7.33 21.03
CA LEU A 285 11.77 -8.40 21.22
C LEU A 285 13.09 -8.13 20.49
N LEU A 286 13.04 -7.43 19.36
CA LEU A 286 14.22 -7.05 18.59
C LEU A 286 14.83 -5.73 19.09
N THR A 287 14.00 -4.73 19.41
CA THR A 287 14.46 -3.38 19.74
C THR A 287 14.74 -3.15 21.23
N ARG A 288 14.16 -4.01 22.09
CA ARG A 288 14.07 -3.84 23.55
C ARG A 288 13.37 -2.56 24.00
N ASN A 289 12.59 -1.92 23.12
CA ASN A 289 11.89 -0.68 23.42
C ASN A 289 10.42 -0.96 23.81
N GLU A 290 10.09 -0.76 25.09
CA GLU A 290 8.77 -1.05 25.65
C GLU A 290 7.63 -0.22 25.07
N LYS A 291 7.94 0.92 24.42
CA LYS A 291 6.92 1.75 23.76
C LYS A 291 6.13 0.97 22.71
N TYR A 292 6.72 -0.06 22.10
CA TYR A 292 6.02 -0.91 21.14
C TYR A 292 4.91 -1.74 21.79
N LEU A 293 5.05 -2.12 23.06
CA LEU A 293 4.09 -2.97 23.76
C LEU A 293 2.81 -2.23 24.18
N SER A 294 2.88 -0.89 24.32
CA SER A 294 1.79 -0.05 24.83
C SER A 294 1.23 -0.64 26.13
N ILE A 295 2.02 -0.57 27.21
CA ILE A 295 1.65 -1.19 28.48
C ILE A 295 0.40 -0.53 29.07
N ARG A 296 -0.50 -1.35 29.64
CA ARG A 296 -1.76 -0.92 30.25
C ARG A 296 -1.49 0.12 31.33
N GLU A 297 -2.15 1.25 31.20
CA GLU A 297 -2.14 2.32 32.19
C GLU A 297 -3.16 2.08 33.31
N PHE A 298 -2.93 2.69 34.47
CA PHE A 298 -3.92 2.72 35.54
C PHE A 298 -5.16 3.53 35.11
N THR A 299 -6.35 2.97 35.31
CA THR A 299 -7.63 3.67 35.06
C THR A 299 -7.80 4.87 35.99
N ASP A 300 -8.73 5.78 35.68
CA ASP A 300 -8.99 6.93 36.56
C ASP A 300 -9.56 6.52 37.93
N GLY A 301 -10.30 5.41 37.99
CA GLY A 301 -10.71 4.79 39.26
C GLY A 301 -9.51 4.28 40.06
N ASN A 302 -8.52 3.68 39.39
CA ASN A 302 -7.28 3.26 40.04
C ASN A 302 -6.48 4.47 40.54
N LYS A 303 -6.33 5.51 39.73
CA LYS A 303 -5.66 6.77 40.11
C LYS A 303 -6.32 7.39 41.35
N ARG A 304 -7.65 7.45 41.39
CA ARG A 304 -8.41 7.93 42.56
C ARG A 304 -8.10 7.09 43.80
N THR A 305 -8.16 5.78 43.68
CA THR A 305 -7.89 4.86 44.79
C THR A 305 -6.47 5.02 45.34
N LEU A 306 -5.47 5.11 44.46
CA LEU A 306 -4.06 5.32 44.84
C LEU A 306 -3.84 6.70 45.48
N TYR A 307 -4.53 7.73 44.98
CA TYR A 307 -4.49 9.09 45.52
C TYR A 307 -5.00 9.14 46.97
N GLU A 308 -6.18 8.58 47.24
CA GLU A 308 -6.74 8.50 48.58
C GLU A 308 -5.85 7.67 49.51
N ARG A 309 -5.31 6.54 49.02
CA ARG A 309 -4.38 5.68 49.79
C ARG A 309 -3.11 6.44 50.22
N GLN A 310 -2.65 7.38 49.39
CA GLN A 310 -1.47 8.20 49.66
C GLN A 310 -1.81 9.55 50.31
N ASN A 311 -3.09 9.82 50.62
CA ASN A 311 -3.56 11.12 51.10
C ASN A 311 -3.07 12.31 50.24
N GLY A 312 -2.99 12.11 48.92
CA GLY A 312 -2.47 13.10 47.97
C GLY A 312 -0.96 13.37 48.05
N ALA A 313 -0.21 12.61 48.85
CA ALA A 313 1.25 12.72 48.92
C ALA A 313 1.93 12.01 47.76
N CYS A 314 2.88 12.67 47.11
CA CYS A 314 3.77 12.05 46.13
C CYS A 314 4.66 11.00 46.80
N ALA A 315 4.70 9.78 46.29
CA ALA A 315 5.50 8.70 46.88
C ALA A 315 7.03 8.94 46.86
N ALA A 316 7.51 9.83 45.98
CA ALA A 316 8.94 10.14 45.86
C ALA A 316 9.38 11.37 46.68
N CYS A 317 8.62 12.48 46.63
CA CYS A 317 9.02 13.74 47.30
C CYS A 317 8.19 14.06 48.55
N LEU A 318 7.20 13.23 48.87
CA LEU A 318 6.32 13.32 50.06
C LEU A 318 5.49 14.61 50.18
N LYS A 319 5.54 15.51 49.19
CA LYS A 319 4.70 16.70 49.13
C LYS A 319 3.26 16.37 48.70
N ILE A 320 2.30 17.15 49.17
CA ILE A 320 0.88 17.02 48.84
C ILE A 320 0.58 17.74 47.52
N PHE A 321 -0.22 17.10 46.66
CA PHE A 321 -0.67 17.65 45.39
C PHE A 321 -2.16 17.38 45.19
N GLU A 322 -2.80 18.15 44.32
CA GLU A 322 -4.13 17.79 43.82
C GLU A 322 -4.02 16.61 42.84
N ILE A 323 -5.06 15.79 42.74
CA ILE A 323 -5.05 14.59 41.87
C ILE A 323 -4.70 14.92 40.42
N GLY A 324 -5.13 16.08 39.89
CA GLY A 324 -4.83 16.51 38.52
C GLY A 324 -3.35 16.85 38.28
N GLN A 325 -2.58 17.04 39.35
CA GLN A 325 -1.14 17.33 39.32
C GLN A 325 -0.28 16.06 39.50
N MET A 326 -0.92 14.90 39.62
CA MET A 326 -0.26 13.61 39.84
C MET A 326 -0.55 12.62 38.71
N GLU A 327 0.34 11.65 38.56
CA GLU A 327 0.23 10.54 37.62
C GLU A 327 0.40 9.24 38.40
N ALA A 328 -0.40 8.22 38.04
CA ALA A 328 -0.22 6.88 38.59
C ALA A 328 0.88 6.16 37.82
N ASP A 329 1.75 5.49 38.54
CA ASP A 329 2.90 4.79 38.01
C ASP A 329 3.16 3.52 38.83
N HIS A 330 3.95 2.60 38.29
CA HIS A 330 4.28 1.35 38.97
C HIS A 330 5.35 1.55 40.04
N VAL A 331 5.27 0.81 41.15
CA VAL A 331 6.33 0.74 42.16
C VAL A 331 7.49 -0.07 41.58
N THR A 332 7.25 -1.33 41.24
CA THR A 332 8.14 -2.15 40.41
C THR A 332 7.79 -1.89 38.96
N PRO A 333 8.73 -1.40 38.12
CA PRO A 333 8.48 -1.18 36.70
C PRO A 333 8.02 -2.45 35.99
N TRP A 334 7.23 -2.29 34.93
CA TRP A 334 6.80 -3.43 34.10
C TRP A 334 8.00 -4.20 33.51
N SER A 335 9.07 -3.48 33.14
CA SER A 335 10.35 -4.04 32.71
C SER A 335 10.97 -5.05 33.67
N GLN A 336 10.69 -4.91 34.97
CA GLN A 336 11.16 -5.77 36.06
C GLN A 336 10.11 -6.78 36.53
N GLY A 337 9.01 -6.94 35.77
CA GLY A 337 7.92 -7.88 36.07
C GLY A 337 6.78 -7.30 36.90
N GLY A 338 6.76 -5.98 37.13
CA GLY A 338 5.65 -5.32 37.83
C GLY A 338 4.36 -5.27 37.00
N LYS A 339 3.24 -5.69 37.58
CA LYS A 339 1.91 -5.67 36.94
C LYS A 339 1.15 -4.37 37.17
N THR A 340 0.25 -4.01 36.25
CA THR A 340 -0.66 -2.86 36.41
C THR A 340 -1.80 -3.20 37.37
N GLU A 341 -1.47 -3.34 38.64
CA GLU A 341 -2.40 -3.66 39.72
C GLU A 341 -2.28 -2.63 40.83
N LEU A 342 -3.37 -2.37 41.56
CA LEU A 342 -3.39 -1.36 42.64
C LEU A 342 -2.29 -1.58 43.69
N VAL A 343 -1.94 -2.84 43.95
CA VAL A 343 -0.86 -3.19 44.90
C VAL A 343 0.52 -2.73 44.43
N ASN A 344 0.74 -2.68 43.11
CA ASN A 344 1.98 -2.21 42.49
C ASN A 344 1.84 -0.78 41.95
N GLY A 345 0.73 -0.09 42.19
CA GLY A 345 0.52 1.30 41.78
C GLY A 345 0.97 2.28 42.86
N GLN A 346 1.42 3.46 42.44
CA GLN A 346 1.69 4.63 43.30
C GLN A 346 1.34 5.92 42.56
N MET A 347 1.01 7.00 43.28
CA MET A 347 0.90 8.34 42.70
C MET A 347 2.21 9.12 42.84
N LEU A 348 2.69 9.69 41.74
CA LEU A 348 3.83 10.59 41.68
C LEU A 348 3.38 11.96 41.16
N CYS A 349 3.99 13.05 41.63
CA CYS A 349 3.80 14.33 40.96
C CYS A 349 4.44 14.29 39.56
N ARG A 350 3.93 15.10 38.62
CA ARG A 350 4.40 15.11 37.21
C ARG A 350 5.92 15.23 37.06
N GLU A 351 6.58 16.01 37.91
CA GLU A 351 8.03 16.19 37.90
C GLU A 351 8.77 14.91 38.33
N CYS A 352 8.33 14.29 39.43
CA CYS A 352 8.90 13.03 39.91
C CYS A 352 8.65 11.88 38.93
N ASN A 353 7.47 11.83 38.29
CA ASN A 353 7.16 10.80 37.31
C ASN A 353 8.08 10.89 36.08
N ARG A 354 8.23 12.09 35.50
CA ARG A 354 9.15 12.31 34.37
C ARG A 354 10.59 11.91 34.68
N ARG A 355 11.10 12.30 35.85
CA ARG A 355 12.45 11.92 36.30
C ARG A 355 12.62 10.41 36.48
N LYS A 356 11.54 9.68 36.80
CA LYS A 356 11.54 8.22 36.91
C LYS A 356 11.51 7.57 35.54
N SER A 357 10.78 8.11 34.57
CA SER A 357 10.78 7.62 33.18
C SER A 357 12.11 7.80 32.45
N ASP A 358 12.96 8.75 32.87
CA ASP A 358 14.28 9.02 32.30
C ASP A 358 15.41 8.12 32.87
N ARG A 359 15.06 7.15 33.72
CA ARG A 359 15.98 6.18 34.34
C ARG A 359 15.52 4.75 34.03
#